data_AF-A0A371EI59-F1
#
_entry.id   AF-A0A371EI59-F1
#
_cell.length_a   1.000
_cell.length_b   1.000
_cell.length_c   1.000
_cell.angle_alpha   90.00
_cell.angle_beta   90.00
_cell.angle_gamma   90.00
#
_symmetry.space_group_name_H-M   'P 1'
#
loop_
_entity.id
_entity.type
_entity.pdbx_description
1 polymer ?
#
loop_
_entity_poly.entity_id
_entity_poly.type
_entity_poly.pdbx_seq_one_letter_code
_entity_poly.pdbx_strand_id
1 'polypeptide(L)'
;MEGEIVKKPKILCLHGFRTSGSFLKKQISKWDPSLFTQFHMEFPDGKYPAGGKSDIEGIFPPPYFEWFQFEKDFTVYFNLEECISYLCEYITANGPFDGFLGFSQGATLSALLIGSKFRDPSICDVAYKDPIKAKSVHFIGDKDWLKLPSEDLASAFDKPLIIRHPQGHTVPRLDEVSTSQLKKWVTEVVGQSKVGVSVGEHIEACSTNQDKGVNGVEANKGSETVEVAQA
;
A
#
# COMPACT_ATOMS: atom_id res chain seq x y z
N MET A 1 -35.63 13.17 -9.93
CA MET A 1 -34.84 12.33 -9.00
C MET A 1 -33.51 12.07 -9.67
N GLU A 2 -32.53 12.92 -9.41
CA GLU A 2 -31.15 12.62 -9.79
C GLU A 2 -30.69 11.53 -8.81
N GLY A 3 -30.47 10.32 -9.32
CA GLY A 3 -29.93 9.24 -8.50
C GLY A 3 -28.52 9.62 -8.06
N GLU A 4 -28.21 9.50 -6.77
CA GLU A 4 -26.85 9.63 -6.27
C GLU A 4 -25.94 8.71 -7.09
N ILE A 5 -24.97 9.31 -7.79
CA ILE A 5 -23.91 8.56 -8.46
C ILE A 5 -23.00 8.03 -7.36
N VAL A 6 -23.24 6.81 -6.91
CA VAL A 6 -22.37 6.12 -5.96
C VAL A 6 -21.01 5.89 -6.64
N LYS A 7 -19.99 6.67 -6.23
CA LYS A 7 -18.63 6.52 -6.73
C LYS A 7 -18.09 5.15 -6.31
N LYS A 8 -17.65 4.34 -7.28
CA LYS A 8 -17.00 3.06 -7.01
C LYS A 8 -15.61 3.29 -6.42
N PRO A 9 -15.19 2.54 -5.37
CA PRO A 9 -13.85 2.63 -4.82
C PRO A 9 -12.77 2.48 -5.90
N LYS A 10 -11.67 3.21 -5.76
CA LYS A 10 -10.52 3.17 -6.67
C LYS A 10 -9.33 2.48 -6.01
N ILE A 11 -8.85 1.39 -6.60
CA ILE A 11 -7.77 0.56 -6.06
C ILE A 11 -6.49 0.80 -6.85
N LEU A 12 -5.39 1.10 -6.15
CA LEU A 12 -4.07 1.20 -6.74
C LEU A 12 -3.41 -0.18 -6.78
N CYS A 13 -3.06 -0.67 -7.96
CA CYS A 13 -2.54 -2.02 -8.17
C CYS A 13 -1.02 -1.99 -8.46
N LEU A 14 -0.22 -2.48 -7.53
CA LEU A 14 1.25 -2.44 -7.57
C LEU A 14 1.83 -3.81 -7.96
N HIS A 15 2.55 -3.85 -9.09
CA HIS A 15 3.11 -5.08 -9.65
C HIS A 15 4.34 -5.61 -8.88
N GLY A 16 4.76 -6.85 -9.19
CA GLY A 16 5.94 -7.48 -8.57
C GLY A 16 7.27 -7.06 -9.21
N PHE A 17 8.36 -7.48 -8.60
CA PHE A 17 9.72 -7.19 -9.07
C PHE A 17 9.93 -7.59 -10.54
N ARG A 18 10.48 -6.67 -11.34
CA ARG A 18 10.75 -6.86 -12.78
C ARG A 18 9.54 -7.32 -13.60
N THR A 19 8.37 -6.76 -13.31
CA THR A 19 7.17 -6.95 -14.11
C THR A 19 6.60 -5.59 -14.52
N SER A 20 5.29 -5.48 -14.79
CA SER A 20 4.65 -4.22 -15.15
C SER A 20 3.21 -4.20 -14.64
N GLY A 21 2.62 -3.02 -14.55
CA GLY A 21 1.21 -2.86 -14.22
C GLY A 21 0.32 -3.62 -15.20
N SER A 22 0.67 -3.59 -16.49
CA SER A 22 -0.04 -4.34 -17.53
C SER A 22 0.05 -5.87 -17.33
N PHE A 23 1.19 -6.38 -16.85
CA PHE A 23 1.32 -7.80 -16.51
C PHE A 23 0.48 -8.18 -15.29
N LEU A 24 0.49 -7.39 -14.21
CA LEU A 24 -0.36 -7.64 -13.04
C LEU A 24 -1.84 -7.64 -13.44
N LYS A 25 -2.27 -6.68 -14.27
CA LYS A 25 -3.62 -6.64 -14.83
C LYS A 25 -3.96 -7.94 -15.59
N LYS A 26 -3.01 -8.47 -16.37
CA LYS A 26 -3.17 -9.75 -17.09
C LYS A 26 -3.22 -10.96 -16.15
N GLN A 27 -2.50 -10.94 -15.03
CA GLN A 27 -2.59 -12.01 -14.02
C GLN A 27 -3.97 -12.01 -13.36
N ILE A 28 -4.43 -10.85 -12.91
CA ILE A 28 -5.71 -10.67 -12.23
C ILE A 28 -6.91 -10.90 -13.17
N SER A 29 -6.76 -10.63 -14.47
CA SER A 29 -7.84 -10.91 -15.45
C SER A 29 -8.21 -12.39 -15.58
N LYS A 30 -7.46 -13.29 -14.93
CA LYS A 30 -7.79 -14.73 -14.84
C LYS A 30 -8.82 -15.04 -13.75
N TRP A 31 -9.12 -14.08 -12.87
CA TRP A 31 -10.15 -14.23 -11.86
C TRP A 31 -11.53 -13.95 -12.44
N ASP A 32 -12.57 -14.31 -11.70
CA ASP A 32 -13.95 -14.09 -12.10
C ASP A 32 -14.23 -12.58 -12.34
N PRO A 33 -14.67 -12.18 -13.56
CA PRO A 33 -14.87 -10.77 -13.90
C PRO A 33 -15.86 -10.03 -12.99
N SER A 34 -16.81 -10.73 -12.37
CA SER A 34 -17.80 -10.11 -11.47
C SER A 34 -17.16 -9.49 -10.22
N LEU A 35 -15.96 -9.94 -9.81
CA LEU A 35 -15.19 -9.34 -8.72
C LEU A 35 -14.87 -7.86 -8.98
N PHE A 36 -14.64 -7.49 -10.23
CA PHE A 36 -14.18 -6.14 -10.62
C PHE A 36 -15.33 -5.17 -10.91
N THR A 37 -16.58 -5.60 -10.72
CA THR A 37 -17.74 -4.74 -10.98
C THR A 37 -17.95 -3.69 -9.90
N GLN A 38 -17.39 -3.90 -8.71
CA GLN A 38 -17.65 -3.08 -7.52
C GLN A 38 -16.62 -1.97 -7.30
N PHE A 39 -15.46 -2.00 -7.98
CA PHE A 39 -14.37 -1.04 -7.81
C PHE A 39 -13.62 -0.81 -9.13
N HIS A 40 -12.95 0.33 -9.24
CA HIS A 40 -12.00 0.63 -10.31
C HIS A 40 -10.59 0.22 -9.91
N MET A 41 -9.77 -0.17 -10.88
CA MET A 41 -8.37 -0.55 -10.66
C MET A 41 -7.46 0.24 -11.57
N GLU A 42 -6.36 0.72 -11.03
CA GLU A 42 -5.31 1.42 -11.76
C GLU A 42 -3.97 0.70 -11.60
N PHE A 43 -3.25 0.51 -12.71
CA PHE A 43 -2.08 -0.34 -12.77
C PHE A 43 -0.87 0.46 -13.29
N PRO A 44 -0.28 1.35 -12.47
CA PRO A 44 0.94 2.05 -12.87
C PRO A 44 2.13 1.08 -12.98
N ASP A 45 3.13 1.53 -13.73
CA ASP A 45 4.45 0.91 -13.79
C ASP A 45 5.39 1.50 -12.74
N GLY A 46 6.36 0.69 -12.30
CA GLY A 46 7.40 1.10 -11.37
C GLY A 46 8.29 2.21 -11.94
N LYS A 47 8.85 3.02 -11.03
CA LYS A 47 9.69 4.18 -11.37
C LYS A 47 10.95 3.80 -12.15
N TYR A 48 11.53 2.64 -11.87
CA TYR A 48 12.82 2.23 -12.41
C TYR A 48 12.62 1.16 -13.50
N PRO A 49 13.24 1.29 -14.68
CA PRO A 49 13.36 0.18 -15.61
C PRO A 49 14.06 -1.01 -14.94
N ALA A 50 13.67 -2.24 -15.29
CA ALA A 50 14.31 -3.43 -14.75
C ALA A 50 15.82 -3.45 -15.05
N GLY A 51 16.63 -3.58 -13.99
CA GLY A 51 18.09 -3.60 -14.09
C GLY A 51 18.66 -4.96 -14.51
N GLY A 52 17.81 -5.93 -14.83
CA GLY A 52 18.23 -7.26 -15.25
C GLY A 52 17.06 -8.13 -15.69
N LYS A 53 17.33 -9.44 -15.83
CA LYS A 53 16.37 -10.41 -16.37
C LYS A 53 15.07 -10.46 -15.56
N SER A 54 13.95 -10.50 -16.27
CA SER A 54 12.64 -10.79 -15.72
C SER A 54 12.25 -12.27 -15.87
N ASP A 55 11.60 -12.84 -14.86
CA ASP A 55 11.09 -14.22 -14.89
C ASP A 55 9.94 -14.42 -15.88
N ILE A 56 9.35 -13.33 -16.40
CA ILE A 56 8.26 -13.36 -17.36
C ILE A 56 8.71 -13.11 -18.80
N GLU A 57 10.03 -13.00 -19.03
CA GLU A 57 10.59 -12.94 -20.39
C GLU A 57 10.19 -14.15 -21.23
N GLY A 58 9.69 -13.88 -22.44
CA GLY A 58 9.15 -14.91 -23.34
C GLY A 58 7.72 -15.35 -23.01
N ILE A 59 7.16 -14.92 -21.88
CA ILE A 59 5.77 -15.18 -21.47
C ILE A 59 4.90 -13.93 -21.68
N PHE A 60 5.43 -12.75 -21.38
CA PHE A 60 4.76 -11.46 -21.56
C PHE A 60 5.76 -10.42 -22.08
N PRO A 61 5.37 -9.51 -22.97
CA PRO A 61 6.31 -8.57 -23.59
C PRO A 61 6.81 -7.49 -22.61
N PRO A 62 8.04 -6.97 -22.81
CA PRO A 62 8.57 -5.78 -22.12
C PRO A 62 7.78 -4.51 -22.49
N PRO A 63 7.97 -3.37 -21.78
CA PRO A 63 8.97 -3.10 -20.73
C PRO A 63 8.66 -3.73 -19.36
N TYR A 64 9.71 -3.91 -18.56
CA TYR A 64 9.63 -4.35 -17.16
C TYR A 64 10.23 -3.31 -16.25
N PHE A 65 9.74 -3.28 -15.02
CA PHE A 65 10.03 -2.23 -14.06
C PHE A 65 10.26 -2.81 -12.67
N GLU A 66 10.92 -2.02 -11.85
CA GLU A 66 11.20 -2.22 -10.45
C GLU A 66 10.69 -0.99 -9.69
N TRP A 67 10.11 -1.21 -8.52
CA TRP A 67 9.72 -0.12 -7.64
C TRP A 67 10.93 0.42 -6.88
N PHE A 68 11.75 -0.48 -6.37
CA PHE A 68 13.01 -0.24 -5.67
C PHE A 68 13.93 -1.44 -5.92
N GLN A 69 15.22 -1.32 -5.60
CA GLN A 69 16.20 -2.38 -5.76
C GLN A 69 16.61 -2.95 -4.40
N PHE A 70 17.18 -4.16 -4.41
CA PHE A 70 17.70 -4.79 -3.21
C PHE A 70 18.90 -5.68 -3.54
N GLU A 71 19.78 -5.90 -2.56
CA GLU A 71 20.81 -6.93 -2.65
C GLU A 71 20.21 -8.33 -2.58
N LYS A 72 20.92 -9.33 -3.12
CA LYS A 72 20.38 -10.69 -3.28
C LYS A 72 19.94 -11.37 -1.97
N ASP A 73 20.48 -10.94 -0.84
CA ASP A 73 20.14 -11.45 0.49
C ASP A 73 19.03 -10.63 1.19
N PHE A 74 18.47 -9.62 0.52
CA PHE A 74 17.43 -8.73 1.03
C PHE A 74 17.83 -7.91 2.26
N THR A 75 19.13 -7.75 2.53
CA THR A 75 19.61 -7.00 3.70
C THR A 75 19.70 -5.50 3.45
N VAL A 76 19.89 -5.10 2.18
CA VAL A 76 20.00 -3.70 1.76
C VAL A 76 18.99 -3.40 0.67
N TYR A 77 18.24 -2.31 0.88
CA TYR A 77 17.28 -1.76 -0.09
C TYR A 77 17.81 -0.43 -0.63
N PHE A 78 17.77 -0.27 -1.95
CA PHE A 78 18.13 0.96 -2.64
C PHE A 78 16.88 1.61 -3.22
N ASN A 79 16.82 2.94 -3.17
CA ASN A 79 15.75 3.75 -3.75
C ASN A 79 14.35 3.53 -3.14
N LEU A 80 14.24 2.91 -1.97
CA LEU A 80 12.95 2.64 -1.33
C LEU A 80 12.25 3.93 -0.90
N GLU A 81 12.97 4.87 -0.29
CA GLU A 81 12.41 6.15 0.15
C GLU A 81 11.92 6.97 -1.05
N GLU A 82 12.72 7.06 -2.11
CA GLU A 82 12.38 7.74 -3.35
C GLU A 82 11.19 7.10 -4.06
N CYS A 83 11.09 5.77 -4.02
CA CYS A 83 9.93 5.03 -4.52
C CYS A 83 8.67 5.40 -3.76
N ILE A 84 8.76 5.45 -2.42
CA ILE A 84 7.63 5.80 -1.58
C ILE A 84 7.20 7.26 -1.85
N SER A 85 8.14 8.21 -1.93
CA SER A 85 7.83 9.60 -2.30
C SER A 85 7.15 9.69 -3.66
N TYR A 86 7.65 8.96 -4.66
CA TYR A 86 7.03 8.86 -5.98
C TYR A 86 5.58 8.34 -5.92
N LEU A 87 5.32 7.29 -5.12
CA LEU A 87 3.97 6.76 -4.95
C LEU A 87 3.05 7.75 -4.22
N CYS A 88 3.55 8.48 -3.21
CA CYS A 88 2.79 9.53 -2.54
C CYS A 88 2.39 10.67 -3.50
N GLU A 89 3.31 11.11 -4.36
CA GLU A 89 3.01 12.09 -5.41
C GLU A 89 1.99 11.55 -6.41
N TYR A 90 2.16 10.31 -6.86
CA TYR A 90 1.23 9.64 -7.76
C TYR A 90 -0.19 9.55 -7.18
N ILE A 91 -0.31 9.14 -5.91
CA ILE A 91 -1.57 9.06 -5.18
C ILE A 91 -2.22 10.43 -5.05
N THR A 92 -1.42 11.48 -4.79
CA THR A 92 -1.91 12.86 -4.68
C THR A 92 -2.44 13.37 -6.03
N ALA A 93 -1.75 13.07 -7.13
CA ALA A 93 -2.11 13.55 -8.46
C ALA A 93 -3.26 12.77 -9.11
N ASN A 94 -3.35 11.45 -8.89
CA ASN A 94 -4.28 10.56 -9.57
C ASN A 94 -5.40 10.02 -8.66
N GLY A 95 -5.36 10.32 -7.38
CA GLY A 95 -6.32 9.86 -6.38
C GLY A 95 -7.65 10.64 -6.39
N PRO A 96 -8.45 10.50 -5.32
CA PRO A 96 -8.21 9.64 -4.17
C PRO A 96 -8.26 8.15 -4.54
N PHE A 97 -7.43 7.35 -3.86
CA PHE A 97 -7.48 5.88 -3.88
C PHE A 97 -8.04 5.38 -2.55
N ASP A 98 -8.90 4.38 -2.61
CA ASP A 98 -9.62 3.81 -1.46
C ASP A 98 -8.95 2.52 -0.94
N GLY A 99 -7.94 2.02 -1.65
CA GLY A 99 -7.19 0.85 -1.24
C GLY A 99 -6.07 0.48 -2.20
N PHE A 100 -5.32 -0.53 -1.81
CA PHE A 100 -4.19 -1.06 -2.57
C PHE A 100 -4.39 -2.55 -2.87
N LEU A 101 -3.85 -2.98 -4.00
CA LEU A 101 -3.64 -4.38 -4.32
C LEU A 101 -2.19 -4.54 -4.75
N GLY A 102 -1.43 -5.37 -4.06
CA GLY A 102 -0.02 -5.56 -4.38
C GLY A 102 0.33 -7.03 -4.58
N PHE A 103 1.33 -7.29 -5.44
CA PHE A 103 1.98 -8.60 -5.52
C PHE A 103 3.47 -8.46 -5.23
N SER A 104 4.04 -9.36 -4.41
CA SER A 104 5.47 -9.41 -4.11
C SER A 104 6.01 -8.05 -3.63
N GLN A 105 6.93 -7.42 -4.37
CA GLN A 105 7.40 -6.05 -4.12
C GLN A 105 6.25 -5.03 -3.97
N GLY A 106 5.22 -5.10 -4.81
CA GLY A 106 4.05 -4.24 -4.70
C GLY A 106 3.19 -4.51 -3.46
N ALA A 107 3.17 -5.75 -2.95
CA ALA A 107 2.50 -6.07 -1.68
C ALA A 107 3.23 -5.45 -0.49
N THR A 108 4.57 -5.48 -0.53
CA THR A 108 5.42 -4.81 0.47
C THR A 108 5.12 -3.31 0.50
N LEU A 109 5.09 -2.66 -0.66
CA LEU A 109 4.77 -1.23 -0.75
C LEU A 109 3.34 -0.91 -0.32
N SER A 110 2.37 -1.77 -0.64
CA SER A 110 0.99 -1.62 -0.19
C SER A 110 0.91 -1.65 1.34
N ALA A 111 1.58 -2.61 1.98
CA ALA A 111 1.63 -2.71 3.43
C ALA A 111 2.36 -1.53 4.07
N LEU A 112 3.48 -1.10 3.49
CA LEU A 112 4.19 0.11 3.93
C LEU A 112 3.26 1.32 3.84
N LEU A 113 2.62 1.58 2.71
CA LEU A 113 1.75 2.77 2.54
C LEU A 113 0.48 2.74 3.40
N ILE A 114 -0.03 1.56 3.75
CA ILE A 114 -1.19 1.40 4.66
C ILE A 114 -0.76 1.54 6.13
N GLY A 115 0.35 0.91 6.52
CA GLY A 115 0.86 0.94 7.88
C GLY A 115 1.52 2.28 8.22
N SER A 116 2.21 2.90 7.27
CA SER A 116 2.98 4.11 7.47
C SER A 116 2.17 5.37 7.15
N LYS A 117 1.65 6.00 8.21
CA LYS A 117 2.14 7.37 8.44
C LYS A 117 3.55 7.20 9.01
N PHE A 118 4.56 7.39 8.14
CA PHE A 118 5.99 7.24 8.38
C PHE A 118 6.45 7.53 9.81
N ARG A 119 7.27 6.63 10.40
CA ARG A 119 8.60 6.95 10.99
C ARG A 119 9.16 5.82 11.86
N ASP A 120 10.50 5.81 11.91
CA ASP A 120 11.41 5.26 12.91
C ASP A 120 11.15 3.82 13.40
N PRO A 121 12.05 2.85 13.10
CA PRO A 121 11.95 1.48 13.61
C PRO A 121 11.80 1.36 15.14
N SER A 122 12.35 2.31 15.91
CA SER A 122 12.20 2.34 17.38
C SER A 122 10.77 2.69 17.85
N ILE A 123 9.95 3.26 16.95
CA ILE A 123 8.55 3.60 17.20
C ILE A 123 7.62 2.44 16.80
N CYS A 124 8.03 1.52 15.92
CA CYS A 124 7.16 0.44 15.45
C CYS A 124 6.59 -0.43 16.58
N ASP A 125 7.41 -0.79 17.56
CA ASP A 125 7.00 -1.60 18.72
C ASP A 125 6.04 -0.86 19.66
N VAL A 126 6.02 0.47 19.61
CA VAL A 126 5.20 1.33 20.48
C VAL A 126 3.93 1.82 19.76
N ALA A 127 4.02 2.14 18.47
CA ALA A 127 2.94 2.72 17.68
C ALA A 127 2.02 1.68 17.03
N TYR A 128 2.50 0.47 16.74
CA TYR A 128 1.70 -0.62 16.15
C TYR A 128 1.39 -1.73 17.14
N LYS A 129 1.24 -1.40 18.43
CA LYS A 129 0.73 -2.34 19.43
C LYS A 129 -0.67 -2.86 19.08
N ASP A 130 -1.46 -2.03 18.39
CA ASP A 130 -2.80 -2.37 17.92
C ASP A 130 -2.79 -2.85 16.47
N PRO A 131 -3.60 -3.88 16.12
CA PRO A 131 -3.70 -4.36 14.75
C PRO A 131 -4.14 -3.27 13.76
N ILE A 132 -3.59 -3.31 12.54
CA ILE A 132 -3.96 -2.43 11.43
C ILE A 132 -5.45 -2.65 11.12
N LYS A 133 -6.25 -1.58 11.26
CA LYS A 133 -7.72 -1.64 11.13
C LYS A 133 -8.20 -1.72 9.69
N ALA A 134 -7.35 -1.41 8.72
CA ALA A 134 -7.66 -1.57 7.31
C ALA A 134 -8.04 -3.03 7.02
N LYS A 135 -9.15 -3.26 6.31
CA LYS A 135 -9.54 -4.60 5.89
C LYS A 135 -8.52 -5.11 4.88
N SER A 136 -8.01 -6.33 5.11
CA SER A 136 -7.02 -6.94 4.23
C SER A 136 -7.43 -8.35 3.82
N VAL A 137 -7.08 -8.70 2.57
CA VAL A 137 -7.09 -10.08 2.08
C VAL A 137 -5.68 -10.44 1.62
N HIS A 138 -5.20 -11.61 2.03
CA HIS A 138 -3.86 -12.12 1.74
C HIS A 138 -3.96 -13.43 0.98
N PHE A 139 -3.31 -13.50 -0.17
CA PHE A 139 -3.19 -14.72 -0.97
C PHE A 139 -1.82 -15.34 -0.69
N ILE A 140 -1.78 -16.51 -0.06
CA ILE A 140 -0.52 -17.12 0.40
C ILE A 140 -0.35 -18.51 -0.20
N GLY A 141 0.72 -18.68 -0.96
CA GLY A 141 1.09 -19.94 -1.60
C GLY A 141 1.76 -20.91 -0.64
N ASP A 142 1.36 -22.19 -0.66
CA ASP A 142 1.94 -23.21 0.21
C ASP A 142 3.39 -23.56 -0.12
N LYS A 143 3.82 -23.28 -1.36
CA LYS A 143 5.19 -23.47 -1.84
C LYS A 143 5.93 -22.15 -2.03
N ASP A 144 5.35 -21.05 -1.56
CA ASP A 144 5.94 -19.72 -1.67
C ASP A 144 7.05 -19.58 -0.63
N TRP A 145 8.27 -19.24 -1.07
CA TRP A 145 9.41 -18.94 -0.20
C TRP A 145 9.14 -17.76 0.78
N LEU A 146 8.15 -16.91 0.49
CA LEU A 146 7.69 -15.82 1.34
C LEU A 146 6.46 -16.20 2.17
N LYS A 147 6.10 -17.49 2.27
CA LYS A 147 4.92 -17.94 3.02
C LYS A 147 4.93 -17.45 4.47
N LEU A 148 6.01 -17.69 5.21
CA LEU A 148 6.10 -17.29 6.62
C LEU A 148 6.08 -15.76 6.78
N PRO A 149 6.91 -14.97 6.05
CA PRO A 149 6.78 -13.52 6.08
C PRO A 149 5.38 -12.98 5.71
N SER A 150 4.68 -13.63 4.78
CA SER A 150 3.32 -13.24 4.38
C SER A 150 2.29 -13.54 5.48
N GLU A 151 2.46 -14.65 6.22
CA GLU A 151 1.63 -14.98 7.38
C GLU A 151 1.86 -14.00 8.54
N ASP A 152 3.12 -13.68 8.81
CA ASP A 152 3.50 -12.69 9.82
C ASP A 152 2.90 -11.33 9.50
N LEU A 153 3.03 -10.87 8.24
CA LEU A 153 2.41 -9.63 7.79
C LEU A 153 0.88 -9.67 7.91
N ALA A 154 0.24 -10.78 7.53
CA ALA A 154 -1.20 -10.92 7.66
C ALA A 154 -1.66 -10.79 9.12
N SER A 155 -0.89 -11.33 10.07
CA SER A 155 -1.20 -11.27 11.51
C SER A 155 -1.22 -9.84 12.08
N ALA A 156 -0.57 -8.89 11.40
CA ALA A 156 -0.59 -7.48 11.79
C ALA A 156 -1.93 -6.77 11.51
N PHE A 157 -2.83 -7.36 10.72
CA PHE A 157 -4.13 -6.78 10.38
C PHE A 157 -5.26 -7.30 11.28
N ASP A 158 -6.29 -6.49 11.50
CA ASP A 158 -7.48 -6.88 12.26
C ASP A 158 -8.40 -7.78 11.41
N LYS A 159 -8.43 -9.09 11.76
CA LYS A 159 -9.25 -10.12 11.11
C LYS A 159 -9.02 -10.18 9.58
N PRO A 160 -7.80 -10.48 9.12
CA PRO A 160 -7.51 -10.62 7.70
C PRO A 160 -8.28 -11.80 7.10
N LEU A 161 -8.70 -11.69 5.85
CA LEU A 161 -9.06 -12.87 5.06
C LEU A 161 -7.77 -13.49 4.52
N ILE A 162 -7.52 -14.77 4.78
CA ILE A 162 -6.38 -15.50 4.19
C ILE A 162 -6.93 -16.53 3.20
N ILE A 163 -6.54 -16.41 1.93
CA ILE A 163 -6.84 -17.37 0.87
C ILE A 163 -5.55 -18.15 0.56
N ARG A 164 -5.59 -19.47 0.80
CA ARG A 164 -4.45 -20.37 0.55
C ARG A 164 -4.50 -20.94 -0.86
N HIS A 165 -3.34 -21.19 -1.46
CA HIS A 165 -3.25 -21.88 -2.74
C HIS A 165 -2.01 -22.79 -2.82
N PRO A 166 -2.02 -23.87 -3.61
CA PRO A 166 -0.95 -24.89 -3.61
C PRO A 166 0.32 -24.49 -4.39
N GLN A 167 0.36 -23.28 -4.95
CA GLN A 167 1.40 -22.82 -5.87
C GLN A 167 2.52 -22.10 -5.10
N GLY A 168 3.64 -21.83 -5.80
CA GLY A 168 4.72 -21.00 -5.28
C GLY A 168 4.42 -19.51 -5.43
N HIS A 169 5.48 -18.72 -5.64
CA HIS A 169 5.43 -17.27 -5.72
C HIS A 169 4.73 -16.76 -6.99
N THR A 170 3.39 -16.64 -6.97
CA THR A 170 2.57 -16.25 -8.11
C THR A 170 1.24 -15.65 -7.69
N VAL A 171 0.63 -14.84 -8.55
CA VAL A 171 -0.79 -14.48 -8.43
C VAL A 171 -1.63 -15.73 -8.76
N PRO A 172 -2.42 -16.25 -7.80
CA PRO A 172 -3.09 -17.53 -7.99
C PRO A 172 -4.22 -17.43 -9.01
N ARG A 173 -4.52 -18.54 -9.69
CA ARG A 173 -5.89 -18.76 -10.18
C ARG A 173 -6.76 -19.14 -8.99
N LEU A 174 -7.97 -18.59 -8.94
CA LEU A 174 -8.92 -18.89 -7.88
C LEU A 174 -9.82 -20.03 -8.31
N ASP A 175 -10.03 -20.99 -7.42
CA ASP A 175 -11.09 -22.00 -7.55
C ASP A 175 -12.44 -21.40 -7.14
N GLU A 176 -13.51 -22.18 -7.25
CA GLU A 176 -14.87 -21.72 -6.93
C GLU A 176 -15.02 -21.30 -5.46
N VAL A 177 -14.34 -22.00 -4.55
CA VAL A 177 -14.38 -21.72 -3.10
C VAL A 177 -13.70 -20.38 -2.81
N SER A 178 -12.47 -20.19 -3.27
CA SER A 178 -11.68 -18.97 -3.09
C SER A 178 -12.35 -17.78 -3.78
N THR A 179 -12.92 -18.01 -4.97
CA THR A 179 -13.70 -17.00 -5.70
C THR A 179 -14.91 -16.55 -4.87
N SER A 180 -15.65 -17.49 -4.29
CA SER A 180 -16.83 -17.19 -3.47
C SER A 180 -16.46 -16.44 -2.18
N GLN A 181 -15.37 -16.86 -1.51
CA GLN A 181 -14.84 -16.17 -0.33
C GLN A 181 -14.44 -14.73 -0.66
N LEU A 182 -13.69 -14.52 -1.74
CA LEU A 182 -13.26 -13.19 -2.16
C LEU A 182 -14.46 -12.30 -2.54
N LYS A 183 -15.45 -12.83 -3.29
CA LYS A 183 -16.67 -12.09 -3.64
C LYS A 183 -17.43 -11.62 -2.41
N LYS A 184 -17.62 -12.52 -1.43
CA LYS A 184 -18.28 -12.18 -0.17
C LYS A 184 -17.52 -11.07 0.56
N TRP A 185 -16.20 -11.22 0.69
CA TRP A 185 -15.36 -10.24 1.37
C TRP A 185 -15.37 -8.86 0.68
N VAL A 186 -15.20 -8.81 -0.65
CA VAL A 186 -15.30 -7.54 -1.41
C VAL A 186 -16.63 -6.85 -1.16
N THR A 187 -17.73 -7.62 -1.18
CA THR A 187 -19.08 -7.08 -0.99
C THR A 187 -19.27 -6.51 0.43
N GLU A 188 -18.73 -7.18 1.45
CA GLU A 188 -18.75 -6.70 2.83
C GLU A 188 -17.93 -5.41 3.00
N VAL A 189 -16.72 -5.36 2.43
CA VAL A 189 -15.82 -4.19 2.54
C VAL A 189 -16.39 -2.99 1.79
N VAL A 190 -16.80 -3.16 0.53
CA VAL A 190 -17.38 -2.07 -0.28
C VAL A 190 -18.76 -1.64 0.26
N GLY A 191 -19.52 -2.57 0.85
CA GLY A 191 -20.80 -2.27 1.49
C GLY A 191 -20.66 -1.44 2.76
N GLN A 192 -19.62 -1.66 3.55
CA GLN A 192 -19.34 -0.89 4.77
C GLN A 192 -18.96 0.57 4.47
N SER A 193 -18.27 0.84 3.36
CA SER A 193 -17.92 2.21 2.94
C SER A 193 -19.13 3.10 2.61
N LYS A 194 -20.35 2.54 2.50
CA LYS A 194 -21.58 3.29 2.22
C LYS A 194 -22.27 3.85 3.47
N VAL A 195 -21.82 3.46 4.67
CA VAL A 195 -22.41 3.89 5.95
C VAL A 195 -21.46 4.89 6.62
N GLY A 196 -21.42 6.12 6.12
CA GLY A 196 -20.84 7.24 6.87
C GLY A 196 -20.16 8.31 6.04
N VAL A 197 -20.88 9.39 5.73
CA VAL A 197 -20.52 10.78 6.08
C VAL A 197 -21.83 11.58 6.13
N SER A 198 -22.25 12.03 7.32
CA SER A 198 -23.12 13.21 7.45
C SER A 198 -22.20 14.36 7.86
N VAL A 199 -21.97 15.30 6.94
CA VAL A 199 -21.24 16.53 7.26
C VAL A 199 -22.24 17.44 7.96
N GLY A 200 -22.14 17.54 9.28
CA GLY A 200 -22.76 18.63 10.02
C GLY A 200 -22.01 19.92 9.69
N GLU A 201 -22.69 20.84 9.02
CA GLU A 201 -22.25 22.24 8.95
C GLU A 201 -22.25 22.82 10.37
N HIS A 202 -21.09 23.28 10.84
CA HIS A 202 -21.03 24.42 11.74
C HIS A 202 -19.76 25.22 11.48
N ILE A 203 -19.99 26.36 10.85
CA ILE A 203 -19.08 27.50 10.74
C ILE A 203 -19.04 28.17 12.10
N GLU A 204 -17.85 28.36 12.68
CA GLU A 204 -17.58 29.52 13.53
C GLU A 204 -16.16 30.02 13.25
N ALA A 205 -16.11 31.16 12.56
CA ALA A 205 -14.91 31.95 12.40
C ALA A 205 -14.67 32.74 13.70
N CYS A 206 -13.47 32.67 14.26
CA CYS A 206 -13.02 33.64 15.26
C CYS A 206 -11.87 34.46 14.68
N SER A 207 -12.15 35.75 14.57
CA SER A 207 -11.31 36.82 14.07
C SER A 207 -10.15 37.19 15.02
N THR A 208 -9.06 37.59 14.38
CA THR A 208 -7.97 38.49 14.80
C THR A 208 -8.13 39.27 16.11
N ASN A 209 -7.05 39.35 16.89
CA ASN A 209 -6.57 40.63 17.44
C ASN A 209 -5.04 40.61 17.68
N GLN A 210 -4.38 41.62 17.13
CA GLN A 210 -3.06 42.11 17.51
C GLN A 210 -3.17 42.93 18.80
N ASP A 211 -2.20 42.84 19.73
CA ASP A 211 -1.44 44.03 20.15
C ASP A 211 -0.20 43.69 21.03
N LYS A 212 0.95 44.22 20.56
CA LYS A 212 2.10 44.86 21.24
C LYS A 212 2.67 44.39 22.59
N GLY A 213 4.01 44.28 22.63
CA GLY A 213 4.82 45.21 23.44
C GLY A 213 5.82 44.67 24.49
N VAL A 214 7.02 44.26 24.05
CA VAL A 214 8.37 44.70 24.53
C VAL A 214 8.73 44.72 26.03
N ASN A 215 9.66 43.85 26.47
CA ASN A 215 11.03 44.17 26.97
C ASN A 215 11.67 43.01 27.78
N GLY A 216 12.98 42.77 27.61
CA GLY A 216 13.79 42.06 28.62
C GLY A 216 14.94 41.20 28.08
N VAL A 217 16.12 41.81 27.95
CA VAL A 217 17.43 41.27 27.57
C VAL A 217 17.92 40.18 28.56
N GLU A 218 18.53 39.09 28.08
CA GLU A 218 19.94 38.74 28.38
C GLU A 218 20.43 37.46 27.69
N ALA A 219 21.66 37.54 27.19
CA ALA A 219 22.41 36.52 26.49
C ALA A 219 23.14 35.59 27.47
N ASN A 220 23.31 34.32 27.11
CA ASN A 220 24.58 33.67 27.42
C ASN A 220 24.99 32.62 26.38
N LYS A 221 26.31 32.54 26.22
CA LYS A 221 27.08 31.85 25.17
C LYS A 221 27.39 30.39 25.53
N GLY A 222 27.72 29.62 24.48
CA GLY A 222 28.58 28.43 24.51
C GLY A 222 27.81 27.10 24.63
N SER A 223 28.19 26.00 23.99
CA SER A 223 29.44 25.67 23.30
C SER A 223 29.19 24.58 22.25
N GLU A 224 30.17 24.51 21.35
CA GLU A 224 30.55 23.49 20.37
C GLU A 224 30.19 22.01 20.64
N THR A 225 29.88 21.36 19.51
CA THR A 225 30.25 20.00 19.03
C THR A 225 30.04 18.76 19.92
N VAL A 226 29.52 17.68 19.30
CA VAL A 226 30.24 16.41 19.07
C VAL A 226 29.32 15.43 18.31
N GLU A 227 29.85 14.91 17.21
CA GLU A 227 29.38 13.73 16.48
C GLU A 227 29.41 12.49 17.35
N VAL A 228 28.41 11.60 17.25
CA VAL A 228 28.64 10.15 17.48
C VAL A 228 27.78 9.35 16.51
N ALA A 229 28.46 8.73 15.55
CA ALA A 229 28.03 7.54 14.83
C ALA A 229 28.24 6.30 15.72
N GLN A 230 27.36 5.29 15.62
CA GLN A 230 27.60 3.86 15.85
C GLN A 230 26.25 3.13 15.86
N ALA A 231 26.08 1.92 15.32
CA ALA A 231 26.99 0.96 14.70
C ALA A 231 26.22 0.12 13.67
#